data_AF-A0A7K3NKG5-F1
#
_entry.id   AF-A0A7K3NKG5-F1
#
_cell.length_a   1.000
_cell.length_b   1.000
_cell.length_c   1.000
_cell.angle_alpha   90.00
_cell.angle_beta   90.00
_cell.angle_gamma   90.00
#
_symmetry.space_group_name_H-M   'P 1'
#
loop_
_entity.id
_entity.type
_entity.pdbx_description
1 polymer ?
#
loop_
_entity_poly.entity_id
_entity_poly.type
_entity_poly.pdbx_seq_one_letter_code
_entity_poly.pdbx_strand_id
1 'polypeptide(L)' 'MSGQAEGGTVEVVERHVPMRVLRAAEAQALAWKKRAEELSRAIHDAAACGVSVVCLQTTARRIMAGVE' A
#
# COMPACT_ATOMS: atom_id res chain seq x y z
N MET A 1 -36.27 -17.63 22.85
CA MET A 1 -35.00 -16.97 22.47
C MET A 1 -33.87 -17.94 22.70
N SER A 2 -33.26 -18.48 21.64
CA SER A 2 -31.98 -19.20 21.68
C SER A 2 -31.50 -19.37 20.23
N GLY A 3 -30.83 -18.33 19.72
CA GLY A 3 -30.05 -18.43 18.50
C GLY A 3 -28.62 -18.80 18.90
N GLN A 4 -28.29 -20.08 18.75
CA GLN A 4 -26.95 -20.61 19.00
C GLN A 4 -26.03 -20.06 17.91
N ALA A 5 -25.16 -19.13 18.27
CA ALA A 5 -24.14 -18.61 17.37
C ALA A 5 -23.15 -19.75 17.07
N GLU A 6 -23.21 -20.27 15.85
CA GLU A 6 -22.18 -21.18 15.33
C GLU A 6 -20.85 -20.43 15.33
N GLY A 7 -20.02 -20.76 16.32
CA GLY A 7 -18.62 -20.36 16.34
C GLY A 7 -17.92 -21.03 15.17
N GLY A 8 -17.83 -20.35 14.03
CA GLY A 8 -17.07 -20.81 12.88
C GLY A 8 -15.60 -20.97 13.27
N THR A 9 -15.15 -22.21 13.39
CA THR A 9 -13.74 -22.55 13.58
C THR A 9 -13.00 -22.23 12.29
N VAL A 10 -12.23 -21.14 12.29
CA VAL A 10 -11.31 -20.84 11.19
C VAL A 10 -10.14 -21.82 11.31
N GLU A 11 -10.14 -22.87 10.48
CA GLU A 11 -8.97 -23.74 10.34
C GLU A 11 -7.81 -22.92 9.76
N VAL A 12 -6.83 -22.61 10.60
CA VAL A 12 -5.58 -21.99 10.16
C VAL A 12 -4.70 -23.09 9.56
N VAL A 13 -4.80 -23.25 8.25
CA VAL A 13 -3.91 -24.16 7.51
C VAL A 13 -2.58 -23.45 7.29
N GLU A 14 -1.54 -23.84 8.03
CA GLU A 14 -0.18 -23.39 7.77
C GLU A 14 0.31 -23.97 6.42
N ARG A 15 0.25 -23.14 5.39
CA ARG A 15 0.81 -23.48 4.07
C ARG A 15 2.27 -23.08 4.03
N HIS A 16 3.14 -24.01 3.66
CA HIS A 16 4.54 -23.70 3.44
C HIS A 16 4.69 -22.75 2.25
N VAL A 17 5.14 -21.52 2.51
CA VAL A 17 5.40 -20.50 1.49
C VAL A 17 6.89 -20.52 1.14
N PRO A 18 7.28 -20.66 -0.14
CA PRO A 18 8.68 -20.63 -0.53
C PRO A 18 9.34 -19.28 -0.18
N MET A 19 10.57 -19.30 0.35
CA MET A 19 11.31 -18.09 0.76
C MET A 19 11.41 -17.02 -0.33
N ARG A 20 11.46 -17.42 -1.62
CA ARG A 20 11.47 -16.48 -2.75
C ARG A 20 10.21 -15.62 -2.80
N VAL A 21 9.05 -16.17 -2.44
CA VAL A 21 7.76 -15.48 -2.44
C VAL A 21 7.72 -14.49 -1.29
N LEU A 22 8.20 -14.88 -0.11
CA LEU A 22 8.29 -13.99 1.05
C LEU A 22 9.20 -12.79 0.76
N ARG A 23 10.38 -13.03 0.17
CA ARG A 23 11.29 -11.95 -0.24
C ARG A 23 10.70 -11.03 -1.31
N ALA A 24 9.96 -11.59 -2.27
CA ALA A 24 9.27 -10.78 -3.27
C ALA A 24 8.17 -9.90 -2.65
N ALA A 25 7.39 -10.46 -1.71
CA ALA A 25 6.37 -9.72 -0.97
C ALA A 25 6.98 -8.60 -0.12
N GLU A 26 8.10 -8.86 0.56
CA GLU A 26 8.85 -7.87 1.32
C GLU A 26 9.36 -6.74 0.41
N ALA A 27 9.97 -7.07 -0.73
CA ALA A 27 10.43 -6.09 -1.71
C ALA A 27 9.27 -5.23 -2.24
N GLN A 28 8.12 -5.84 -2.50
CA GLN A 28 6.92 -5.13 -2.93
C GLN A 28 6.39 -4.21 -1.82
N ALA A 29 6.32 -4.68 -0.57
CA ALA A 29 5.90 -3.86 0.56
C ALA A 29 6.82 -2.64 0.75
N LEU A 30 8.13 -2.84 0.63
CA LEU A 30 9.11 -1.75 0.72
C LEU A 30 8.95 -0.74 -0.42
N ALA A 31 8.72 -1.20 -1.65
CA ALA A 31 8.47 -0.33 -2.79
C ALA A 31 7.19 0.51 -2.60
N TRP A 32 6.13 -0.10 -2.09
CA TRP A 32 4.88 0.61 -1.77
C TRP A 32 5.07 1.65 -0.65
N LYS A 33 5.84 1.31 0.39
CA LYS A 33 6.19 2.26 1.45
C LYS A 33 6.91 3.49 0.90
N LYS A 34 7.94 3.29 0.06
CA LYS A 34 8.71 4.40 -0.55
C LYS A 34 7.81 5.33 -1.37
N ARG A 35 6.91 4.76 -2.19
CA ARG A 35 5.94 5.54 -2.98
C ARG A 35 4.97 6.33 -2.12
N ALA A 36 4.51 5.76 -1.00
CA ALA A 36 3.63 6.46 -0.08
C ALA A 36 4.34 7.67 0.59
N GLU A 37 5.61 7.51 0.97
CA GLU A 37 6.42 8.60 1.52
C GLU A 37 6.66 9.72 0.50
N GLU A 38 6.97 9.37 -0.75
CA GLU A 38 7.12 10.33 -1.87
C GLU A 38 5.82 11.08 -2.15
N LEU A 39 4.68 10.37 -2.18
CA LEU A 39 3.37 10.99 -2.38
C LEU A 39 3.03 11.96 -1.25
N SER A 40 3.30 11.57 0.00
CA SER A 40 3.10 12.44 1.17
C SER A 40 3.93 13.73 1.05
N ARG A 41 5.18 13.63 0.56
CA ARG A 41 6.03 14.79 0.33
C ARG A 41 5.48 15.67 -0.79
N ALA A 42 5.11 15.09 -1.92
CA ALA A 42 4.54 15.83 -3.04
C ALA A 42 3.27 16.61 -2.66
N ILE A 43 2.41 16.03 -1.82
CA ILE A 43 1.20 16.71 -1.30
C ILE A 43 1.60 17.89 -0.40
N HIS A 44 2.57 17.68 0.49
CA HIS A 44 3.01 18.72 1.40
C HIS A 44 3.67 19.90 0.66
N ASP A 45 4.52 19.60 -0.32
CA ASP A 45 5.17 20.61 -1.16
C ASP A 45 4.15 21.36 -2.02
N ALA A 46 3.14 20.65 -2.54
CA ALA A 46 2.05 21.28 -3.30
C ALA A 46 1.24 22.25 -2.44
N ALA A 47 0.96 21.88 -1.19
CA ALA A 47 0.27 22.74 -0.24
C ALA A 47 1.11 23.98 0.14
N ALA A 48 2.42 23.81 0.32
CA ALA A 48 3.34 24.89 0.67
C ALA A 48 3.56 25.89 -0.49
N CYS A 49 3.68 25.38 -1.71
CA CYS A 49 4.02 26.18 -2.90
C CYS A 49 2.79 26.63 -3.72
N GLY A 50 1.57 26.28 -3.29
CA GLY A 50 0.34 26.62 -4.03
C GLY A 50 0.27 25.96 -5.41
N VAL A 51 0.78 24.74 -5.54
CA VAL A 51 0.82 24.01 -6.83
C VAL A 51 -0.59 23.65 -7.28
N SER A 52 -0.84 23.75 -8.59
CA SER A 52 -2.14 23.35 -9.14
C SER A 52 -2.43 21.87 -8.89
N VAL A 53 -3.71 21.55 -8.62
CA VAL A 53 -4.18 20.18 -8.42
C VAL A 53 -3.86 19.27 -9.62
N VAL A 54 -3.87 19.83 -10.84
CA VAL A 54 -3.56 19.08 -12.07
C VAL A 54 -2.09 18.65 -12.12
N CYS A 55 -1.18 19.54 -11.72
CA CYS A 55 0.24 19.21 -11.60
C CYS A 55 0.45 18.14 -10.53
N LEU A 56 -0.17 18.31 -9.36
CA LEU A 56 -0.09 17.32 -8.27
C LEU A 56 -0.61 15.93 -8.69
N GLN A 57 -1.74 15.87 -9.40
CA GLN A 57 -2.28 14.61 -9.92
C GLN A 57 -1.36 13.93 -10.94
N THR A 58 -0.62 14.71 -11.72
CA THR A 58 0.34 14.18 -12.70
C THR A 58 1.55 13.59 -11.99
N THR A 59 2.12 14.31 -11.03
CA THR A 59 3.21 13.81 -10.16
C THR A 59 2.79 12.56 -9.39
N ALA A 60 1.62 12.59 -8.74
CA ALA A 60 1.10 11.44 -7.99
C ALA A 60 0.97 10.17 -8.86
N ARG A 61 0.52 10.31 -10.12
CA ARG A 61 0.44 9.18 -11.05
C ARG A 61 1.83 8.61 -11.40
N ARG A 62 2.85 9.45 -11.53
CA ARG A 62 4.23 9.02 -11.80
C ARG A 62 4.84 8.29 -10.61
N ILE A 63 4.65 8.80 -9.39
CA ILE A 63 5.06 8.15 -8.13
C ILE A 63 4.43 6.76 -8.03
N MET A 64 3.11 6.68 -8.21
CA MET A 64 2.39 5.40 -8.10
C MET A 64 2.83 4.37 -9.15
N ALA A 65 3.17 4.82 -10.36
CA ALA A 65 3.74 3.99 -11.41
C ALA A 65 5.21 3.61 -11.17
N GLY A 66 5.91 4.28 -10.25
CA GLY A 66 7.34 4.08 -9.97
C GLY A 66 8.26 4.66 -11.05
N VAL A 67 7.89 5.80 -11.64
CA VAL A 67 8.58 6.47 -12.76
C VAL A 67 9.17 7.83 -12.35
N GLU A 68 9.56 7.97 -11.08
CA GLU A 68 10.27 9.14 -10.54
C GLU A 68 11.71 8.85 -10.19
#